data_AF-A0A7K3GND9-F1
#
_entry.id   AF-A0A7K3GND9-F1
#
_cell.length_a   1.000
_cell.length_b   1.000
_cell.length_c   1.000
_cell.angle_alpha   90.00
_cell.angle_beta   90.00
_cell.angle_gamma   90.00
#
_symmetry.space_group_name_H-M   'P 1'
#
loop_
_entity.id
_entity.type
_entity.pdbx_description
1 polymer ?
#
loop_
_entity_poly.entity_id
_entity_poly.type
_entity_poly.pdbx_seq_one_letter_code
_entity_poly.pdbx_strand_id
1 'polypeptide(L)'
;MTAPRSRLALAAVATALALAGGASLGSPPASASGPGTTYTVTVGDKGSWTRPDDTPAATYIDKDGTFYYQQAHALYGAEDSRAWSFYTGTDFDTAERSATSDAVDPDEPRDRNDDTTWRCNNSPTGKESTFPPAGSHYAQKNYCDLAGVWVDPDTGDWYGLVHNEFTPQPFADGLHYDGIDYAVSRDQGRTWSVEDHVITSPYSTKRGDTGAFPQQTYHYGDGDPRLFADTASGYFYVYYGSRIVDKGGSWKAFHAHVARAPMSGKMAPGTWQKWYDGAWSEPGVGGRESNMVPVGGSGDTGYTPVADEYDPATPGKADEQVAAGEMPPTSPLFVMDITYNAHLGLYVGEPQAVDQSGDAPQQFYATDDLATQKWFPLGDTGDHTNASWYRWFLDGVNRTGSGIVGKSFRSYCSFGCSGGTSSEYVDISIGTSDPAAPVDTDKTYRITGADGRALAQRTAHGSATTSVRGSKPSGLAEWDFTDNGDGSYRIANAATGGLLGVDSTTTAGRAWGTKPTVTRPGSGGPSVGQQWFVIPGASADGTPNGTYRLVNRYSGLVIGVSGNPHRRAETTPVRSWTDSTGDRVGGRRGPGEQTLTLTPSGR
;
A
#
# COMPACT_ATOMS: atom_id res chain seq x y z
N MET A 1 -66.39 36.78 11.01
CA MET A 1 -66.54 36.57 9.55
C MET A 1 -65.32 37.15 8.86
N THR A 2 -64.85 36.43 7.81
CA THR A 2 -63.84 36.79 6.80
C THR A 2 -62.37 37.00 7.22
N ALA A 3 -61.57 35.96 6.94
CA ALA A 3 -60.15 36.00 6.59
C ALA A 3 -59.96 36.45 5.11
N PRO A 4 -58.79 36.33 4.43
CA PRO A 4 -57.38 36.23 4.86
C PRO A 4 -56.41 37.17 4.08
N ARG A 5 -55.12 37.13 4.43
CA ARG A 5 -53.99 37.89 3.85
C ARG A 5 -53.14 37.06 2.85
N SER A 6 -52.78 37.73 1.75
CA SER A 6 -51.56 37.68 0.87
C SER A 6 -50.62 36.45 0.92
N ARG A 7 -50.48 35.69 -0.18
CA ARG A 7 -49.59 35.85 -1.37
C ARG A 7 -48.10 35.56 -1.13
N LEU A 8 -47.65 34.42 -1.66
CA LEU A 8 -46.27 34.16 -2.13
C LEU A 8 -46.39 33.40 -3.45
N ALA A 9 -45.88 34.01 -4.52
CA ALA A 9 -45.93 33.49 -5.89
C ALA A 9 -44.53 33.05 -6.31
N LEU A 10 -44.46 31.85 -6.89
CA LEU A 10 -43.33 31.34 -7.65
C LEU A 10 -43.07 32.25 -8.87
N ALA A 11 -41.80 32.48 -9.19
CA ALA A 11 -41.38 32.88 -10.52
C ALA A 11 -40.05 32.19 -10.88
N ALA A 12 -40.10 31.41 -11.96
CA ALA A 12 -38.94 30.94 -12.70
C ALA A 12 -38.42 32.08 -13.59
N VAL A 13 -37.10 32.18 -13.73
CA VAL A 13 -36.45 32.92 -14.82
C VAL A 13 -35.28 32.07 -15.32
N ALA A 14 -35.40 31.63 -16.57
CA ALA A 14 -34.30 31.13 -17.38
C ALA A 14 -33.51 32.33 -17.94
N THR A 15 -32.18 32.26 -17.91
CA THR A 15 -31.36 33.02 -18.86
C THR A 15 -30.12 32.23 -19.25
N ALA A 16 -29.89 32.17 -20.56
CA ALA A 16 -28.83 31.46 -21.26
C ALA A 16 -27.42 32.00 -21.00
N LEU A 17 -26.40 31.13 -21.07
CA LEU A 17 -25.03 31.54 -21.34
C LEU A 17 -24.41 30.67 -22.45
N ALA A 18 -24.19 31.34 -23.57
CA ALA A 18 -23.19 31.17 -24.64
C ALA A 18 -22.48 29.81 -24.83
N LEU A 19 -22.82 29.17 -25.95
CA LEU A 19 -21.90 28.40 -26.79
C LEU A 19 -20.77 29.33 -27.27
N ALA A 20 -19.57 29.14 -26.72
CA ALA A 20 -18.33 29.55 -27.36
C ALA A 20 -17.48 28.29 -27.52
N GLY A 21 -17.24 27.90 -28.77
CA GLY A 21 -16.33 26.82 -29.11
C GLY A 21 -14.92 27.15 -28.64
N GLY A 22 -14.49 26.48 -27.59
CA GLY A 22 -13.10 26.13 -27.40
C GLY A 22 -13.01 24.65 -27.73
N ALA A 23 -12.19 24.29 -28.72
CA ALA A 23 -11.75 22.92 -28.84
C ALA A 23 -11.30 22.48 -27.44
N SER A 24 -11.96 21.47 -26.88
CA SER A 24 -11.37 20.72 -25.79
C SER A 24 -10.04 20.22 -26.35
N LEU A 25 -8.95 20.88 -25.95
CA LEU A 25 -7.66 20.23 -25.95
C LEU A 25 -7.91 19.02 -25.05
N GLY A 26 -8.20 17.88 -25.70
CA GLY A 26 -8.27 16.62 -24.99
C GLY A 26 -6.99 16.55 -24.18
N SER A 27 -7.13 16.36 -22.87
CA SER A 27 -5.99 16.01 -22.04
C SER A 27 -5.23 14.92 -22.79
N PRO A 28 -3.92 15.08 -23.02
CA PRO A 28 -3.15 14.01 -23.62
C PRO A 28 -3.43 12.73 -22.82
N PRO A 29 -3.53 11.57 -23.47
CA PRO A 29 -3.68 10.32 -22.74
C PRO A 29 -2.59 10.26 -21.67
N ALA A 30 -2.96 9.89 -20.44
CA ALA A 30 -1.99 9.52 -19.42
C ALA A 30 -1.16 8.37 -20.02
N SER A 31 0.04 8.73 -20.47
CA SER A 31 0.95 7.82 -21.14
C SER A 31 2.03 7.45 -20.15
N ALA A 32 2.13 6.14 -19.92
CA ALA A 32 3.33 5.44 -19.54
C ALA A 32 4.57 6.16 -20.07
N SER A 33 5.55 6.39 -19.18
CA SER A 33 6.90 6.94 -19.39
C SER A 33 7.24 7.50 -20.79
N GLY A 34 7.78 8.73 -20.82
CA GLY A 34 8.10 9.44 -22.06
C GLY A 34 8.79 8.57 -23.12
N PRO A 35 8.38 8.64 -24.40
CA PRO A 35 8.93 7.78 -25.44
C PRO A 35 10.45 7.93 -25.52
N GLY A 36 11.18 6.89 -25.11
CA GLY A 36 12.64 6.84 -25.11
C GLY A 36 13.31 6.63 -23.74
N THR A 37 12.57 6.68 -22.62
CA THR A 37 13.14 6.29 -21.32
C THR A 37 13.43 4.79 -21.31
N THR A 38 14.66 4.43 -20.96
CA THR A 38 15.09 3.02 -20.86
C THR A 38 15.33 2.65 -19.41
N TYR A 39 14.95 1.44 -19.04
CA TYR A 39 15.14 0.90 -17.71
C TYR A 39 16.03 -0.34 -17.74
N THR A 40 16.74 -0.56 -16.65
CA THR A 40 17.58 -1.76 -16.48
C THR A 40 17.39 -2.32 -15.08
N VAL A 41 16.99 -3.59 -14.99
CA VAL A 41 16.94 -4.33 -13.73
C VAL A 41 18.27 -5.05 -13.55
N THR A 42 18.86 -4.96 -12.36
CA THR A 42 20.09 -5.67 -12.00
C THR A 42 19.89 -6.37 -10.67
N VAL A 43 20.23 -7.67 -10.65
CA VAL A 43 20.24 -8.49 -9.45
C VAL A 43 21.64 -8.44 -8.85
N GLY A 44 21.71 -8.01 -7.60
CA GLY A 44 22.91 -7.94 -6.78
C GLY A 44 23.06 -9.17 -5.89
N ASP A 45 23.59 -8.94 -4.71
CA ASP A 45 23.90 -10.02 -3.77
C ASP A 45 22.61 -10.70 -3.27
N LYS A 46 22.69 -12.02 -3.13
CA LYS A 46 21.71 -12.81 -2.41
C LYS A 46 22.03 -12.82 -0.92
N GLY A 47 21.08 -12.41 -0.11
CA GLY A 47 21.13 -12.51 1.34
C GLY A 47 20.25 -13.62 1.91
N SER A 48 20.47 -13.92 3.19
CA SER A 48 19.68 -14.93 3.91
C SER A 48 18.52 -14.30 4.68
N TRP A 49 17.37 -14.92 4.56
CA TRP A 49 16.18 -14.74 5.40
C TRP A 49 15.76 -16.12 5.90
N THR A 50 15.21 -16.23 7.11
CA THR A 50 15.00 -17.55 7.77
C THR A 50 13.62 -17.75 8.38
N ARG A 51 12.67 -16.84 8.12
CA ARG A 51 11.31 -16.90 8.69
C ARG A 51 10.26 -16.78 7.59
N PRO A 52 10.24 -17.69 6.61
CA PRO A 52 9.13 -17.73 5.68
C PRO A 52 7.84 -18.06 6.42
N ASP A 53 6.75 -17.49 5.95
CA ASP A 53 5.42 -17.67 6.49
C ASP A 53 4.41 -17.52 5.35
N ASP A 54 3.15 -17.89 5.60
CA ASP A 54 2.08 -17.97 4.59
C ASP A 54 1.45 -16.61 4.23
N THR A 55 2.19 -15.54 4.52
CA THR A 55 1.91 -14.17 4.08
C THR A 55 3.22 -13.41 3.84
N PRO A 56 3.20 -12.31 3.07
CA PRO A 56 4.29 -11.35 3.06
C PRO A 56 4.59 -10.82 4.47
N ALA A 57 5.84 -10.39 4.71
CA ALA A 57 6.18 -9.69 5.94
C ALA A 57 5.77 -8.21 5.86
N ALA A 58 4.63 -7.87 6.45
CA ALA A 58 4.09 -6.52 6.46
C ALA A 58 4.80 -5.65 7.51
N THR A 59 5.68 -4.75 7.07
CA THR A 59 6.42 -3.84 7.95
C THR A 59 5.64 -2.58 8.33
N TYR A 60 5.78 -2.13 9.58
CA TYR A 60 5.26 -0.84 10.04
C TYR A 60 6.05 -0.31 11.25
N ILE A 61 5.89 0.98 11.53
CA ILE A 61 6.46 1.64 12.71
C ILE A 61 5.31 2.18 13.56
N ASP A 62 5.26 1.77 14.83
CA ASP A 62 4.26 2.24 15.78
C ASP A 62 4.56 3.66 16.30
N LYS A 63 3.61 4.26 17.00
CA LYS A 63 3.65 5.66 17.46
C LYS A 63 4.87 6.03 18.31
N ASP A 64 5.44 5.05 19.01
CA ASP A 64 6.63 5.22 19.85
C ASP A 64 7.96 5.00 19.10
N GLY A 65 7.90 4.73 17.79
CA GLY A 65 9.07 4.46 16.95
C GLY A 65 9.49 2.99 16.97
N THR A 66 8.75 2.11 17.63
CA THR A 66 9.01 0.67 17.59
C THR A 66 8.72 0.13 16.20
N PHE A 67 9.69 -0.57 15.62
CA PHE A 67 9.52 -1.24 14.34
C PHE A 67 8.88 -2.60 14.56
N TYR A 68 7.94 -2.95 13.70
CA TYR A 68 7.34 -4.26 13.63
C TYR A 68 7.35 -4.78 12.18
N TYR A 69 7.40 -6.09 12.03
CA TYR A 69 6.75 -6.73 10.90
C TYR A 69 5.78 -7.81 11.38
N GLN A 70 4.75 -8.02 10.58
CA GLN A 70 3.69 -8.98 10.83
C GLN A 70 3.67 -10.02 9.70
N GLN A 71 3.48 -11.28 10.08
CA GLN A 71 3.24 -12.41 9.20
C GLN A 71 2.18 -13.33 9.81
N ALA A 72 1.56 -14.20 9.01
CA ALA A 72 0.57 -15.14 9.48
C ALA A 72 0.57 -16.44 8.67
N HIS A 73 -0.04 -17.46 9.25
CA HIS A 73 -0.46 -18.69 8.56
C HIS A 73 -1.66 -19.30 9.27
N ALA A 74 -2.49 -20.03 8.53
CA ALA A 74 -3.61 -20.78 9.09
C ALA A 74 -3.72 -22.17 8.43
N LEU A 75 -2.86 -23.10 8.86
CA LEU A 75 -2.76 -24.44 8.28
C LEU A 75 -4.02 -25.30 8.53
N TYR A 76 -4.25 -26.28 7.66
CA TYR A 76 -5.58 -26.88 7.49
C TYR A 76 -5.96 -28.00 8.44
N GLY A 77 -5.02 -28.85 8.83
CA GLY A 77 -5.25 -30.04 9.63
C GLY A 77 -5.66 -29.74 11.08
N ALA A 78 -6.32 -30.69 11.73
CA ALA A 78 -6.90 -30.48 13.07
C ALA A 78 -5.89 -30.03 14.13
N GLU A 79 -4.65 -30.49 14.02
CA GLU A 79 -3.55 -30.18 14.95
C GLU A 79 -2.53 -29.19 14.37
N ASP A 80 -2.78 -28.69 13.15
CA ASP A 80 -1.85 -27.77 12.50
C ASP A 80 -1.95 -26.37 13.12
N SER A 81 -0.84 -25.62 13.09
CA SER A 81 -0.73 -24.29 13.67
C SER A 81 -1.51 -23.24 12.88
N ARG A 82 -2.00 -22.22 13.59
CA ARG A 82 -2.67 -21.06 13.01
C ARG A 82 -2.29 -19.83 13.82
N ALA A 83 -1.51 -18.91 13.29
CA ALA A 83 -0.92 -17.85 14.10
C ALA A 83 -0.81 -16.54 13.35
N TRP A 84 -0.99 -15.43 14.07
CA TRP A 84 -0.58 -14.09 13.67
C TRP A 84 0.69 -13.73 14.44
N SER A 85 1.83 -13.76 13.75
CA SER A 85 3.14 -13.54 14.33
C SER A 85 3.61 -12.10 14.14
N PHE A 86 4.18 -11.54 15.20
CA PHE A 86 4.73 -10.18 15.23
C PHE A 86 6.19 -10.23 15.63
N TYR A 87 7.01 -9.44 14.96
CA TYR A 87 8.45 -9.39 15.19
C TYR A 87 8.90 -7.95 15.36
N THR A 88 9.86 -7.71 16.23
CA THR A 88 10.34 -6.36 16.53
C THR A 88 11.85 -6.32 16.74
N GLY A 89 12.45 -5.18 16.43
CA GLY A 89 13.89 -4.96 16.50
C GLY A 89 14.25 -3.53 16.13
N THR A 90 15.54 -3.29 15.88
CA THR A 90 15.96 -1.99 15.34
C THR A 90 15.54 -1.87 13.88
N ASP A 91 15.55 -2.97 13.14
CA ASP A 91 15.18 -3.10 11.74
C ASP A 91 14.78 -4.55 11.43
N PHE A 92 14.52 -4.86 10.16
CA PHE A 92 14.13 -6.21 9.74
C PHE A 92 15.20 -7.27 10.03
N ASP A 93 16.49 -6.93 9.90
CA ASP A 93 17.61 -7.87 10.08
C ASP A 93 17.82 -8.24 11.55
N THR A 94 17.51 -7.32 12.46
CA THR A 94 17.68 -7.49 13.92
C THR A 94 16.42 -7.94 14.63
N ALA A 95 15.31 -8.09 13.91
CA ALA A 95 14.02 -8.37 14.50
C ALA A 95 13.90 -9.79 15.06
N GLU A 96 13.36 -9.88 16.27
CA GLU A 96 13.06 -11.13 16.98
C GLU A 96 11.56 -11.23 17.25
N ARG A 97 11.08 -12.46 17.52
CA ARG A 97 9.65 -12.68 17.76
C ARG A 97 9.21 -11.91 19.00
N SER A 98 8.21 -11.06 18.83
CA SER A 98 7.63 -10.24 19.88
C SER A 98 6.71 -11.08 20.77
N ALA A 99 6.64 -10.74 22.06
CA ALA A 99 5.64 -11.28 22.98
C ALA A 99 4.19 -10.99 22.55
N THR A 100 3.97 -10.00 21.67
CA THR A 100 2.66 -9.78 21.04
C THR A 100 2.15 -11.02 20.30
N SER A 101 3.05 -11.86 19.78
CA SER A 101 2.69 -13.09 19.06
C SER A 101 2.07 -14.16 19.97
N ASP A 102 2.27 -14.07 21.29
CA ASP A 102 1.71 -14.98 22.30
C ASP A 102 0.60 -14.32 23.10
N ALA A 103 0.10 -13.17 22.62
CA ALA A 103 -0.94 -12.45 23.32
C ALA A 103 -2.26 -13.22 23.27
N VAL A 104 -2.93 -13.24 24.41
CA VAL A 104 -4.19 -13.93 24.65
C VAL A 104 -5.19 -12.89 25.12
N ASP A 105 -6.39 -12.89 24.55
CA ASP A 105 -7.47 -12.04 25.05
C ASP A 105 -7.84 -12.46 26.49
N PRO A 106 -7.74 -11.55 27.47
CA PRO A 106 -8.06 -11.88 28.86
C PRO A 106 -9.54 -12.17 29.09
N ASP A 107 -10.43 -11.65 28.24
CA ASP A 107 -11.88 -11.82 28.33
C ASP A 107 -12.35 -13.06 27.54
N GLU A 108 -11.59 -13.50 26.53
CA GLU A 108 -11.82 -14.73 25.77
C GLU A 108 -10.50 -15.48 25.51
N PRO A 109 -10.02 -16.33 26.44
CA PRO A 109 -8.69 -16.93 26.34
C PRO A 109 -8.44 -17.86 25.15
N ARG A 110 -9.50 -18.22 24.39
CA ARG A 110 -9.40 -18.96 23.13
C ARG A 110 -9.08 -18.06 21.94
N ASP A 111 -9.34 -16.76 22.04
CA ASP A 111 -8.87 -15.76 21.10
C ASP A 111 -7.44 -15.36 21.46
N ARG A 112 -6.50 -15.70 20.59
CA ARG A 112 -5.07 -15.54 20.83
C ARG A 112 -4.30 -15.48 19.52
N ASN A 113 -3.16 -14.83 19.54
CA ASN A 113 -2.35 -14.64 18.34
C ASN A 113 -1.56 -15.91 17.95
N ASP A 114 -1.29 -16.81 18.88
CA ASP A 114 -0.61 -18.10 18.64
C ASP A 114 -1.57 -19.25 18.26
N ASP A 115 -2.89 -19.02 18.34
CA ASP A 115 -3.95 -19.90 17.82
C ASP A 115 -5.18 -19.07 17.40
N THR A 116 -5.28 -18.78 16.12
CA THR A 116 -6.34 -17.92 15.56
C THR A 116 -7.67 -18.67 15.35
N THR A 117 -7.74 -19.97 15.65
CA THR A 117 -8.90 -20.83 15.34
C THR A 117 -10.22 -20.26 15.85
N TRP A 118 -10.25 -19.78 17.10
CA TRP A 118 -11.47 -19.21 17.67
C TRP A 118 -11.87 -17.93 16.96
N ARG A 119 -10.91 -17.02 16.75
CA ARG A 119 -11.13 -15.73 16.08
C ARG A 119 -11.66 -15.95 14.67
N CYS A 120 -11.00 -16.78 13.88
CA CYS A 120 -11.38 -17.05 12.49
C CYS A 120 -12.78 -17.68 12.40
N ASN A 121 -13.14 -18.60 13.30
CA ASN A 121 -14.45 -19.23 13.29
C ASN A 121 -15.60 -18.32 13.78
N ASN A 122 -15.27 -17.24 14.51
CA ASN A 122 -16.22 -16.28 15.07
C ASN A 122 -16.18 -14.89 14.39
N SER A 123 -15.30 -14.71 13.41
CA SER A 123 -15.29 -13.54 12.51
C SER A 123 -16.58 -13.47 11.68
N PRO A 124 -16.87 -12.34 11.00
CA PRO A 124 -17.95 -12.23 10.03
C PRO A 124 -17.93 -13.38 9.02
N THR A 125 -16.80 -13.59 8.32
CA THR A 125 -16.62 -14.71 7.39
C THR A 125 -16.80 -16.06 8.07
N GLY A 126 -16.20 -16.25 9.24
CA GLY A 126 -16.33 -17.49 10.00
C GLY A 126 -17.78 -17.86 10.32
N LYS A 127 -18.61 -16.88 10.70
CA LYS A 127 -20.01 -17.10 11.05
C LYS A 127 -20.88 -17.52 9.86
N GLU A 128 -20.56 -17.03 8.67
CA GLU A 128 -21.27 -17.36 7.44
C GLU A 128 -20.77 -18.67 6.79
N SER A 129 -19.56 -19.08 7.14
CA SER A 129 -18.89 -20.24 6.57
C SER A 129 -19.41 -21.58 7.06
N THR A 130 -19.21 -22.62 6.25
CA THR A 130 -19.61 -24.00 6.58
C THR A 130 -18.41 -24.91 6.78
N PHE A 131 -18.50 -25.82 7.76
CA PHE A 131 -17.51 -26.87 7.91
C PHE A 131 -17.41 -27.73 6.65
N PRO A 132 -16.23 -28.27 6.35
CA PRO A 132 -16.06 -29.14 5.19
C PRO A 132 -16.81 -30.46 5.37
N PRO A 133 -17.10 -31.17 4.26
CA PRO A 133 -17.68 -32.51 4.31
C PRO A 133 -16.84 -33.50 5.13
N ALA A 134 -17.50 -34.55 5.64
CA ALA A 134 -16.82 -35.61 6.38
C ALA A 134 -15.72 -36.27 5.54
N GLY A 135 -14.54 -36.48 6.13
CA GLY A 135 -13.37 -37.04 5.45
C GLY A 135 -12.44 -36.01 4.79
N SER A 136 -12.78 -34.71 4.86
CA SER A 136 -11.89 -33.62 4.47
C SER A 136 -10.65 -33.54 5.36
N HIS A 137 -9.53 -33.05 4.79
CA HIS A 137 -8.31 -32.72 5.54
C HIS A 137 -8.41 -31.36 6.24
N TYR A 138 -9.23 -30.44 5.73
CA TYR A 138 -9.63 -29.22 6.44
C TYR A 138 -10.39 -29.58 7.71
N ALA A 139 -9.95 -29.05 8.85
CA ALA A 139 -10.58 -29.21 10.16
C ALA A 139 -11.50 -28.06 10.56
N GLN A 140 -11.38 -26.88 9.94
CA GLN A 140 -12.11 -25.67 10.31
C GLN A 140 -12.97 -25.17 9.14
N LYS A 141 -13.95 -24.32 9.46
CA LYS A 141 -14.82 -23.68 8.46
C LYS A 141 -14.21 -22.39 7.88
N ASN A 142 -13.27 -21.78 8.59
CA ASN A 142 -12.54 -20.59 8.18
C ASN A 142 -11.11 -20.62 8.74
N TYR A 143 -10.17 -20.20 7.91
CA TYR A 143 -8.75 -20.04 8.19
C TYR A 143 -8.42 -18.59 7.84
N CYS A 144 -7.86 -17.82 8.78
CA CYS A 144 -7.76 -16.39 8.60
C CYS A 144 -6.38 -15.84 8.97
N ASP A 145 -5.78 -15.13 8.03
CA ASP A 145 -4.43 -14.61 8.09
C ASP A 145 -4.44 -13.09 8.02
N LEU A 146 -3.88 -12.46 9.05
CA LEU A 146 -3.61 -11.03 9.02
C LEU A 146 -2.57 -10.76 7.94
N ALA A 147 -2.87 -9.86 7.02
CA ALA A 147 -2.06 -9.57 5.84
C ALA A 147 -2.01 -8.06 5.61
N GLY A 148 -1.09 -7.41 6.33
CA GLY A 148 -0.93 -5.96 6.30
C GLY A 148 -1.44 -5.28 7.55
N VAL A 149 -0.65 -4.34 8.08
CA VAL A 149 -1.00 -3.53 9.26
C VAL A 149 -0.69 -2.07 8.99
N TRP A 150 -1.59 -1.19 9.39
CA TRP A 150 -1.42 0.26 9.39
C TRP A 150 -1.81 0.83 10.75
N VAL A 151 -1.00 1.76 11.26
CA VAL A 151 -1.24 2.40 12.55
C VAL A 151 -1.90 3.75 12.32
N ASP A 152 -3.10 3.93 12.89
CA ASP A 152 -3.86 5.16 12.72
C ASP A 152 -3.20 6.34 13.42
N PRO A 153 -2.86 7.42 12.68
CA PRO A 153 -2.24 8.59 13.26
C PRO A 153 -3.14 9.33 14.26
N ASP A 154 -4.46 9.08 14.25
CA ASP A 154 -5.37 9.76 15.17
C ASP A 154 -5.38 9.09 16.56
N THR A 155 -5.49 7.76 16.64
CA THR A 155 -5.65 7.02 17.91
C THR A 155 -4.43 6.17 18.29
N GLY A 156 -3.61 5.79 17.31
CA GLY A 156 -2.56 4.79 17.47
C GLY A 156 -3.09 3.36 17.52
N ASP A 157 -4.33 3.12 17.09
CA ASP A 157 -4.87 1.77 16.89
C ASP A 157 -4.24 1.14 15.65
N TRP A 158 -4.13 -0.19 15.66
CA TRP A 158 -3.62 -0.96 14.52
C TRP A 158 -4.81 -1.48 13.73
N TYR A 159 -4.82 -1.20 12.43
CA TYR A 159 -5.79 -1.67 11.48
C TYR A 159 -5.12 -2.66 10.54
N GLY A 160 -5.79 -3.76 10.20
CA GLY A 160 -5.26 -4.74 9.27
C GLY A 160 -6.33 -5.37 8.41
N LEU A 161 -5.87 -6.01 7.34
CA LEU A 161 -6.70 -6.81 6.46
C LEU A 161 -6.53 -8.27 6.84
N VAL A 162 -7.61 -9.04 6.73
CA VAL A 162 -7.61 -10.47 7.05
C VAL A 162 -7.99 -11.23 5.79
N HIS A 163 -7.03 -11.98 5.25
CA HIS A 163 -7.28 -12.97 4.22
C HIS A 163 -8.02 -14.15 4.85
N ASN A 164 -9.17 -14.52 4.32
CA ASN A 164 -9.95 -15.65 4.80
C ASN A 164 -10.00 -16.73 3.72
N GLU A 165 -9.67 -17.94 4.11
CA GLU A 165 -9.86 -19.16 3.34
C GLU A 165 -10.97 -19.97 3.98
N PHE A 166 -12.13 -20.04 3.33
CA PHE A 166 -13.36 -20.41 4.01
C PHE A 166 -14.30 -21.28 3.19
N THR A 167 -15.24 -21.94 3.88
CA THR A 167 -16.16 -22.93 3.29
C THR A 167 -15.41 -23.96 2.42
N PRO A 168 -14.48 -24.74 3.01
CA PRO A 168 -13.61 -25.60 2.22
C PRO A 168 -14.38 -26.70 1.50
N GLN A 169 -13.99 -27.05 0.28
CA GLN A 169 -14.59 -27.99 -0.67
C GLN A 169 -15.90 -27.51 -1.30
N PRO A 170 -15.98 -26.27 -1.82
CA PRO A 170 -17.23 -25.67 -2.30
C PRO A 170 -17.98 -26.54 -3.32
N PHE A 171 -17.27 -27.26 -4.20
CA PHE A 171 -17.85 -28.20 -5.16
C PHE A 171 -17.28 -29.62 -5.02
N ALA A 172 -16.99 -30.05 -3.79
CA ALA A 172 -16.33 -31.33 -3.47
C ALA A 172 -14.93 -31.50 -4.12
N ASP A 173 -14.34 -30.38 -4.50
CA ASP A 173 -12.92 -30.20 -4.77
C ASP A 173 -12.12 -30.16 -3.45
N GLY A 174 -10.79 -30.14 -3.56
CA GLY A 174 -9.89 -30.06 -2.41
C GLY A 174 -9.50 -28.63 -2.03
N LEU A 175 -10.33 -27.63 -2.31
CA LEU A 175 -9.97 -26.21 -2.19
C LEU A 175 -10.92 -25.44 -1.23
N HIS A 176 -10.97 -24.11 -1.28
CA HIS A 176 -11.87 -23.25 -0.49
C HIS A 176 -12.39 -22.05 -1.30
N TYR A 177 -13.11 -21.13 -0.66
CA TYR A 177 -13.32 -19.78 -1.17
C TYR A 177 -12.42 -18.78 -0.44
N ASP A 178 -12.19 -17.63 -1.07
CA ASP A 178 -11.42 -16.53 -0.50
C ASP A 178 -12.27 -15.28 -0.25
N GLY A 179 -11.89 -14.50 0.77
CA GLY A 179 -12.48 -13.21 1.10
C GLY A 179 -11.55 -12.34 1.96
N ILE A 180 -11.82 -11.03 2.02
CA ILE A 180 -10.99 -10.10 2.78
C ILE A 180 -11.85 -9.34 3.80
N ASP A 181 -11.51 -9.55 5.08
CA ASP A 181 -12.11 -8.88 6.22
C ASP A 181 -11.19 -7.77 6.75
N TYR A 182 -11.73 -6.99 7.68
CA TYR A 182 -11.07 -5.90 8.36
C TYR A 182 -10.94 -6.17 9.86
N ALA A 183 -9.75 -5.94 10.40
CA ALA A 183 -9.45 -6.14 11.82
C ALA A 183 -8.88 -4.89 12.48
N VAL A 184 -9.21 -4.73 13.77
CA VAL A 184 -8.76 -3.62 14.62
C VAL A 184 -8.15 -4.15 15.91
N SER A 185 -6.98 -3.62 16.28
CA SER A 185 -6.40 -3.75 17.61
C SER A 185 -6.24 -2.38 18.25
N ARG A 186 -6.69 -2.27 19.50
CA ARG A 186 -6.65 -1.03 20.30
C ARG A 186 -5.57 -1.05 21.38
N ASP A 187 -4.76 -2.11 21.40
CA ASP A 187 -3.78 -2.40 22.46
C ASP A 187 -2.41 -2.85 21.91
N GLN A 188 -2.05 -2.35 20.72
CA GLN A 188 -0.80 -2.61 20.01
C GLN A 188 -0.63 -4.09 19.63
N GLY A 189 -1.69 -4.64 19.04
CA GLY A 189 -1.72 -5.97 18.45
C GLY A 189 -1.92 -7.11 19.42
N ARG A 190 -2.17 -6.85 20.73
CA ARG A 190 -2.32 -7.92 21.72
C ARG A 190 -3.67 -8.62 21.58
N THR A 191 -4.73 -7.85 21.37
CA THR A 191 -6.08 -8.35 21.05
C THR A 191 -6.55 -7.75 19.74
N TRP A 192 -7.37 -8.50 19.00
CA TRP A 192 -7.89 -8.11 17.70
C TRP A 192 -9.39 -8.41 17.61
N SER A 193 -10.13 -7.50 17.00
CA SER A 193 -11.50 -7.76 16.56
C SER A 193 -11.54 -7.76 15.05
N VAL A 194 -12.05 -8.83 14.43
CA VAL A 194 -12.41 -8.84 13.02
C VAL A 194 -13.84 -8.30 12.93
N GLU A 195 -14.00 -7.08 12.44
CA GLU A 195 -15.22 -6.30 12.61
C GLU A 195 -16.23 -6.52 11.47
N ASP A 196 -15.78 -6.57 10.21
CA ASP A 196 -16.65 -6.75 9.04
C ASP A 196 -15.86 -7.18 7.77
N HIS A 197 -16.59 -7.49 6.71
CA HIS A 197 -16.07 -7.67 5.35
C HIS A 197 -15.70 -6.31 4.72
N VAL A 198 -14.64 -6.30 3.91
CA VAL A 198 -14.25 -5.09 3.17
C VAL A 198 -14.11 -5.31 1.67
N ILE A 199 -13.66 -6.49 1.23
CA ILE A 199 -13.57 -6.86 -0.17
C ILE A 199 -14.07 -8.29 -0.33
N THR A 200 -15.08 -8.50 -1.17
CA THR A 200 -15.65 -9.83 -1.42
C THR A 200 -15.95 -10.04 -2.90
N SER A 201 -15.95 -11.31 -3.29
CA SER A 201 -16.35 -11.79 -4.61
C SER A 201 -17.65 -11.14 -5.12
N PRO A 202 -17.75 -10.79 -6.42
CA PRO A 202 -19.01 -10.41 -7.06
C PRO A 202 -19.96 -11.60 -7.22
N TYR A 203 -19.46 -12.82 -7.04
CA TYR A 203 -20.21 -14.07 -7.16
C TYR A 203 -20.44 -14.74 -5.80
N SER A 204 -21.42 -15.65 -5.75
CA SER A 204 -21.75 -16.43 -4.55
C SER A 204 -20.56 -17.22 -4.02
N THR A 205 -20.37 -17.19 -2.71
CA THR A 205 -19.40 -18.04 -1.97
C THR A 205 -20.12 -19.11 -1.15
N LYS A 206 -21.35 -19.45 -1.55
CA LYS A 206 -22.10 -20.56 -0.94
C LYS A 206 -21.62 -21.90 -1.53
N ARG A 207 -21.43 -22.89 -0.65
CA ARG A 207 -21.13 -24.27 -1.05
C ARG A 207 -22.19 -24.81 -2.01
N GLY A 208 -21.76 -25.38 -3.13
CA GLY A 208 -22.61 -26.06 -4.09
C GLY A 208 -23.61 -25.15 -4.82
N ASP A 209 -23.32 -23.84 -4.94
CA ASP A 209 -24.21 -22.90 -5.62
C ASP A 209 -24.18 -23.09 -7.15
N THR A 210 -24.93 -24.07 -7.62
CA THR A 210 -25.11 -24.36 -9.04
C THR A 210 -25.98 -23.32 -9.77
N GLY A 211 -26.65 -22.42 -9.03
CA GLY A 211 -27.36 -21.29 -9.61
C GLY A 211 -26.39 -20.19 -10.04
N ALA A 212 -25.44 -19.85 -9.17
CA ALA A 212 -24.36 -18.90 -9.49
C ALA A 212 -23.36 -19.48 -10.50
N PHE A 213 -23.07 -20.78 -10.39
CA PHE A 213 -22.13 -21.48 -11.26
C PHE A 213 -22.82 -22.66 -11.96
N PRO A 214 -23.53 -22.45 -13.07
CA PRO A 214 -24.23 -23.53 -13.77
C PRO A 214 -23.30 -24.46 -14.57
N GLN A 215 -22.10 -24.01 -14.90
CA GLN A 215 -21.15 -24.73 -15.78
C GLN A 215 -20.03 -25.44 -15.00
N GLN A 216 -18.94 -25.79 -15.69
CA GLN A 216 -17.84 -26.61 -15.16
C GLN A 216 -16.85 -25.83 -14.30
N THR A 217 -16.90 -24.50 -14.31
CA THR A 217 -16.00 -23.62 -13.55
C THR A 217 -16.73 -22.90 -12.42
N TYR A 218 -15.98 -22.38 -11.46
CA TYR A 218 -16.47 -21.43 -10.46
C TYR A 218 -15.41 -20.37 -10.10
N HIS A 219 -15.87 -19.25 -9.55
CA HIS A 219 -15.02 -18.17 -9.06
C HIS A 219 -14.58 -18.47 -7.63
N TYR A 220 -13.27 -18.44 -7.38
CA TYR A 220 -12.68 -18.79 -6.10
C TYR A 220 -12.94 -17.76 -5.00
N GLY A 221 -13.24 -16.53 -5.37
CA GLY A 221 -13.34 -15.41 -4.45
C GLY A 221 -12.07 -14.58 -4.40
N ASP A 222 -12.06 -13.60 -3.51
CA ASP A 222 -11.10 -12.49 -3.51
C ASP A 222 -10.13 -12.67 -2.35
N GLY A 223 -8.87 -12.91 -2.65
CA GLY A 223 -7.86 -13.33 -1.69
C GLY A 223 -6.50 -12.65 -1.89
N ASP A 224 -5.52 -13.04 -1.07
CA ASP A 224 -4.14 -12.60 -1.18
C ASP A 224 -3.92 -11.08 -1.18
N PRO A 225 -4.45 -10.32 -0.22
CA PRO A 225 -4.33 -8.86 -0.21
C PRO A 225 -2.87 -8.42 -0.05
N ARG A 226 -2.51 -7.34 -0.77
CA ARG A 226 -1.26 -6.59 -0.67
C ARG A 226 -1.60 -5.12 -0.41
N LEU A 227 -1.49 -4.70 0.84
CA LEU A 227 -1.82 -3.34 1.26
C LEU A 227 -0.69 -2.36 0.94
N PHE A 228 -1.04 -1.25 0.30
CA PHE A 228 -0.15 -0.12 0.06
C PHE A 228 -0.81 1.19 0.56
N ALA A 229 -0.13 1.92 1.45
CA ALA A 229 -0.57 3.23 1.94
C ALA A 229 0.15 4.35 1.18
N ASP A 230 -0.53 4.94 0.20
CA ASP A 230 0.09 5.89 -0.71
C ASP A 230 0.27 7.28 -0.08
N THR A 231 1.53 7.68 0.05
CA THR A 231 1.90 8.99 0.61
C THR A 231 1.54 10.15 -0.32
N ALA A 232 1.46 9.94 -1.63
CA ALA A 232 1.18 11.01 -2.59
C ALA A 232 -0.31 11.44 -2.57
N SER A 233 -1.23 10.48 -2.75
CA SER A 233 -2.67 10.71 -2.86
C SER A 233 -3.42 10.66 -1.52
N GLY A 234 -2.87 9.98 -0.50
CA GLY A 234 -3.57 9.76 0.77
C GLY A 234 -4.69 8.71 0.68
N TYR A 235 -4.49 7.70 -0.17
CA TYR A 235 -5.34 6.52 -0.32
C TYR A 235 -4.60 5.25 0.10
N PHE A 236 -5.35 4.29 0.62
CA PHE A 236 -4.95 2.89 0.61
C PHE A 236 -5.27 2.30 -0.76
N TYR A 237 -4.39 1.44 -1.24
CA TYR A 237 -4.63 0.52 -2.33
C TYR A 237 -4.42 -0.91 -1.81
N VAL A 238 -5.28 -1.84 -2.23
CA VAL A 238 -5.13 -3.26 -1.95
C VAL A 238 -5.15 -3.96 -3.28
N TYR A 239 -4.02 -4.58 -3.63
CA TYR A 239 -3.92 -5.48 -4.77
C TYR A 239 -4.22 -6.88 -4.26
N TYR A 240 -5.12 -7.58 -4.94
CA TYR A 240 -5.61 -8.88 -4.51
C TYR A 240 -5.89 -9.75 -5.72
N GLY A 241 -6.04 -11.04 -5.49
CA GLY A 241 -6.23 -12.03 -6.52
C GLY A 241 -7.62 -12.65 -6.48
N SER A 242 -8.09 -13.10 -7.63
CA SER A 242 -9.10 -14.15 -7.72
C SER A 242 -8.59 -15.29 -8.58
N ARG A 243 -9.28 -16.43 -8.53
CA ARG A 243 -8.94 -17.61 -9.32
C ARG A 243 -10.18 -18.20 -9.97
N ILE A 244 -10.03 -18.74 -11.16
CA ILE A 244 -11.04 -19.57 -11.81
C ILE A 244 -10.64 -21.03 -11.66
N VAL A 245 -11.60 -21.85 -11.21
CA VAL A 245 -11.36 -23.23 -10.83
C VAL A 245 -12.30 -24.16 -11.59
N ASP A 246 -11.76 -25.26 -12.10
CA ASP A 246 -12.55 -26.37 -12.61
C ASP A 246 -13.17 -27.14 -11.42
N LYS A 247 -14.48 -27.33 -11.42
CA LYS A 247 -15.16 -28.11 -10.37
C LYS A 247 -14.61 -29.54 -10.30
N GLY A 248 -14.28 -29.98 -9.09
CA GLY A 248 -13.60 -31.26 -8.86
C GLY A 248 -12.15 -31.30 -9.35
N GLY A 249 -11.56 -30.15 -9.68
CA GLY A 249 -10.19 -29.99 -10.18
C GLY A 249 -9.33 -29.11 -9.28
N SER A 250 -8.42 -28.35 -9.89
CA SER A 250 -7.48 -27.44 -9.23
C SER A 250 -7.57 -26.04 -9.87
N TRP A 251 -6.80 -25.08 -9.34
CA TRP A 251 -6.70 -23.72 -9.90
C TRP A 251 -6.23 -23.73 -11.36
N LYS A 252 -6.76 -22.80 -12.16
CA LYS A 252 -6.49 -22.72 -13.61
C LYS A 252 -6.04 -21.35 -14.07
N ALA A 253 -6.90 -20.35 -13.91
CA ALA A 253 -6.60 -18.97 -14.27
C ALA A 253 -6.58 -18.10 -13.01
N PHE A 254 -5.62 -17.17 -12.95
CA PHE A 254 -5.40 -16.29 -11.80
C PHE A 254 -5.55 -14.85 -12.26
N HIS A 255 -6.51 -14.13 -11.70
CA HIS A 255 -6.88 -12.78 -12.14
C HIS A 255 -6.50 -11.75 -11.09
N ALA A 256 -5.99 -10.60 -11.55
CA ALA A 256 -5.44 -9.56 -10.70
C ALA A 256 -6.46 -8.43 -10.51
N HIS A 257 -6.65 -7.96 -9.29
CA HIS A 257 -7.63 -6.92 -8.98
C HIS A 257 -7.06 -5.89 -8.02
N VAL A 258 -7.74 -4.75 -7.93
CA VAL A 258 -7.36 -3.68 -7.01
C VAL A 258 -8.59 -2.95 -6.49
N ALA A 259 -8.55 -2.64 -5.20
CA ALA A 259 -9.48 -1.76 -4.53
C ALA A 259 -8.72 -0.63 -3.86
N ARG A 260 -9.39 0.50 -3.66
CA ARG A 260 -8.83 1.63 -2.90
C ARG A 260 -9.82 2.19 -1.89
N ALA A 261 -9.29 2.79 -0.84
CA ALA A 261 -10.06 3.53 0.17
C ALA A 261 -9.30 4.81 0.56
N PRO A 262 -9.98 5.93 0.83
CA PRO A 262 -9.30 7.10 1.37
C PRO A 262 -8.72 6.76 2.76
N MET A 263 -7.50 7.19 3.06
CA MET A 263 -6.87 6.88 4.35
C MET A 263 -7.66 7.43 5.55
N SER A 264 -8.40 8.53 5.35
CA SER A 264 -9.31 9.09 6.34
C SER A 264 -10.47 8.16 6.71
N GLY A 265 -10.78 7.18 5.85
CA GLY A 265 -11.76 6.13 6.10
C GLY A 265 -11.22 5.00 6.97
N LYS A 266 -9.92 4.98 7.30
CA LYS A 266 -9.29 4.01 8.23
C LYS A 266 -9.56 2.54 7.88
N MET A 267 -9.55 2.25 6.57
CA MET A 267 -9.88 0.94 5.97
C MET A 267 -11.29 0.42 6.31
N ALA A 268 -12.15 1.27 6.87
CA ALA A 268 -13.43 0.83 7.40
C ALA A 268 -14.36 0.25 6.31
N PRO A 269 -15.31 -0.61 6.70
CA PRO A 269 -16.32 -1.15 5.80
C PRO A 269 -17.08 -0.05 5.07
N GLY A 270 -17.36 -0.29 3.78
CA GLY A 270 -18.06 0.66 2.91
C GLY A 270 -17.21 1.84 2.41
N THR A 271 -15.93 1.94 2.79
CA THR A 271 -15.02 2.97 2.25
C THR A 271 -14.26 2.53 0.99
N TRP A 272 -14.26 1.22 0.71
CA TRP A 272 -13.54 0.60 -0.40
C TRP A 272 -14.31 0.72 -1.72
N GLN A 273 -13.58 1.07 -2.77
CA GLN A 273 -14.03 1.03 -4.15
C GLN A 273 -13.13 0.11 -4.97
N LYS A 274 -13.73 -0.85 -5.69
CA LYS A 274 -13.05 -1.71 -6.66
C LYS A 274 -12.86 -0.99 -7.99
N TRP A 275 -11.76 -1.32 -8.67
CA TRP A 275 -11.51 -0.89 -10.04
C TRP A 275 -12.28 -1.77 -11.02
N TYR A 276 -13.15 -1.16 -11.82
CA TYR A 276 -13.97 -1.86 -12.81
C TYR A 276 -14.18 -0.96 -14.03
N ASP A 277 -13.95 -1.52 -15.21
CA ASP A 277 -14.13 -0.84 -16.51
C ASP A 277 -13.46 0.54 -16.58
N GLY A 278 -12.21 0.62 -16.11
CA GLY A 278 -11.43 1.86 -16.16
C GLY A 278 -11.86 2.93 -15.15
N ALA A 279 -12.66 2.58 -14.12
CA ALA A 279 -13.13 3.51 -13.10
C ALA A 279 -13.20 2.90 -11.69
N TRP A 280 -13.14 3.76 -10.68
CA TRP A 280 -13.39 3.41 -9.27
C TRP A 280 -14.88 3.51 -8.96
N SER A 281 -15.68 2.57 -9.48
CA SER A 281 -17.15 2.66 -9.46
C SER A 281 -17.86 1.63 -8.60
N GLU A 282 -17.20 0.51 -8.31
CA GLU A 282 -17.83 -0.64 -7.67
C GLU A 282 -17.54 -0.67 -6.17
N PRO A 283 -18.48 -1.12 -5.31
CA PRO A 283 -18.23 -1.25 -3.88
C PRO A 283 -17.25 -2.38 -3.58
N GLY A 284 -16.53 -2.29 -2.45
CA GLY A 284 -15.67 -3.39 -1.98
C GLY A 284 -16.42 -4.71 -1.77
N VAL A 285 -17.59 -4.68 -1.16
CA VAL A 285 -18.40 -5.88 -0.89
C VAL A 285 -19.38 -6.12 -2.05
N GLY A 286 -19.21 -7.27 -2.72
CA GLY A 286 -20.08 -7.75 -3.80
C GLY A 286 -20.02 -6.95 -5.10
N GLY A 287 -19.14 -5.94 -5.18
CA GLY A 287 -18.93 -5.15 -6.38
C GLY A 287 -18.14 -5.92 -7.43
N ARG A 288 -18.35 -5.54 -8.68
CA ARG A 288 -17.60 -6.08 -9.82
C ARG A 288 -16.17 -5.57 -9.81
N GLU A 289 -15.32 -6.27 -10.53
CA GLU A 289 -13.91 -5.96 -10.66
C GLU A 289 -13.43 -6.34 -12.04
N SER A 290 -12.45 -5.59 -12.53
CA SER A 290 -11.77 -5.94 -13.77
C SER A 290 -10.49 -6.71 -13.48
N ASN A 291 -10.20 -7.71 -14.30
CA ASN A 291 -8.89 -8.34 -14.33
C ASN A 291 -7.87 -7.34 -14.90
N MET A 292 -6.93 -6.90 -14.05
CA MET A 292 -5.85 -6.01 -14.43
C MET A 292 -4.87 -6.71 -15.38
N VAL A 293 -4.42 -6.02 -16.42
CA VAL A 293 -3.40 -6.52 -17.35
C VAL A 293 -2.41 -5.41 -17.69
N PRO A 294 -1.16 -5.74 -18.08
CA PRO A 294 -0.20 -4.73 -18.46
C PRO A 294 -0.66 -3.93 -19.69
N VAL A 295 -0.32 -2.64 -19.72
CA VAL A 295 -0.40 -1.82 -20.94
C VAL A 295 0.84 -2.03 -21.80
N GLY A 296 0.69 -1.93 -23.12
CA GLY A 296 1.77 -2.13 -24.08
C GLY A 296 1.27 -2.61 -25.43
N GLY A 297 2.04 -3.49 -26.10
CA GLY A 297 1.69 -4.00 -27.43
C GLY A 297 0.38 -4.80 -27.49
N SER A 298 -0.13 -5.28 -26.35
CA SER A 298 -1.36 -6.05 -26.21
C SER A 298 -2.62 -5.20 -25.92
N GLY A 299 -2.47 -3.91 -25.57
CA GLY A 299 -3.58 -3.03 -25.21
C GLY A 299 -3.14 -1.82 -24.38
N ASP A 300 -3.99 -0.79 -24.28
CA ASP A 300 -3.68 0.49 -23.62
C ASP A 300 -4.63 0.84 -22.45
N THR A 301 -5.59 -0.06 -22.18
CA THR A 301 -6.63 0.12 -21.16
C THR A 301 -6.13 -0.19 -19.75
N GLY A 302 -5.25 -1.20 -19.60
CA GLY A 302 -4.75 -1.68 -18.30
C GLY A 302 -5.66 -2.71 -17.61
N TYR A 303 -6.72 -3.14 -18.31
CA TYR A 303 -7.69 -4.10 -17.79
C TYR A 303 -8.33 -4.90 -18.94
N THR A 304 -8.83 -6.09 -18.62
CA THR A 304 -9.57 -6.96 -19.55
C THR A 304 -10.92 -6.31 -19.87
N PRO A 305 -11.32 -6.17 -21.16
CA PRO A 305 -12.63 -5.62 -21.49
C PRO A 305 -13.75 -6.39 -20.80
N VAL A 306 -14.79 -5.70 -20.33
CA VAL A 306 -15.90 -6.30 -19.56
C VAL A 306 -16.56 -7.49 -20.29
N ALA A 307 -16.64 -7.44 -21.62
CA ALA A 307 -17.24 -8.51 -22.41
C ALA A 307 -16.39 -9.79 -22.47
N ASP A 308 -15.11 -9.68 -22.13
CA ASP A 308 -14.14 -10.77 -22.17
C ASP A 308 -13.84 -11.30 -20.76
N GLU A 309 -14.26 -10.61 -19.69
CA GLU A 309 -14.12 -11.06 -18.30
C GLU A 309 -14.81 -12.41 -18.07
N TYR A 310 -14.41 -13.12 -17.00
CA TYR A 310 -15.01 -14.41 -16.66
C TYR A 310 -16.53 -14.33 -16.46
N ASP A 311 -17.27 -15.17 -17.18
CA ASP A 311 -18.70 -15.40 -17.01
C ASP A 311 -18.97 -16.86 -16.56
N PRO A 312 -19.57 -17.09 -15.38
CA PRO A 312 -19.87 -18.43 -14.89
C PRO A 312 -20.90 -19.20 -15.74
N ALA A 313 -21.59 -18.54 -16.68
CA ALA A 313 -22.50 -19.16 -17.63
C ALA A 313 -21.79 -19.76 -18.86
N THR A 314 -20.52 -19.44 -19.08
CA THR A 314 -19.70 -19.94 -20.20
C THR A 314 -19.42 -21.44 -20.03
N PRO A 315 -19.86 -22.31 -20.98
CA PRO A 315 -19.60 -23.74 -20.90
C PRO A 315 -18.13 -24.10 -21.11
N GLY A 316 -17.71 -25.24 -20.58
CA GLY A 316 -16.35 -25.77 -20.74
C GLY A 316 -15.47 -25.52 -19.53
N LYS A 317 -14.30 -26.14 -19.52
CA LYS A 317 -13.26 -25.92 -18.50
C LYS A 317 -12.47 -24.65 -18.76
N ALA A 318 -11.78 -24.15 -17.75
CA ALA A 318 -11.01 -22.90 -17.85
C ALA A 318 -10.04 -22.88 -19.05
N ASP A 319 -9.25 -23.94 -19.25
CA ASP A 319 -8.29 -24.01 -20.37
C ASP A 319 -8.99 -23.99 -21.75
N GLU A 320 -10.21 -24.53 -21.84
CA GLU A 320 -11.02 -24.54 -23.06
C GLU A 320 -11.59 -23.15 -23.33
N GLN A 321 -12.09 -22.47 -22.30
CA GLN A 321 -12.61 -21.10 -22.38
C GLN A 321 -11.50 -20.11 -22.79
N VAL A 322 -10.31 -20.21 -22.19
CA VAL A 322 -9.15 -19.38 -22.56
C VAL A 322 -8.72 -19.64 -24.00
N ALA A 323 -8.63 -20.92 -24.42
CA ALA A 323 -8.25 -21.26 -25.79
C ALA A 323 -9.29 -20.78 -26.82
N ALA A 324 -10.57 -20.67 -26.43
CA ALA A 324 -11.65 -20.14 -27.25
C ALA A 324 -11.71 -18.60 -27.27
N GLY A 325 -10.98 -17.91 -26.38
CA GLY A 325 -11.04 -16.46 -26.21
C GLY A 325 -12.31 -15.99 -25.48
N GLU A 326 -12.94 -16.85 -24.69
CA GLU A 326 -14.16 -16.56 -23.91
C GLU A 326 -13.85 -16.20 -22.44
N MET A 327 -12.58 -16.26 -22.04
CA MET A 327 -12.08 -15.87 -20.72
C MET A 327 -10.60 -15.48 -20.83
N PRO A 328 -10.10 -14.48 -20.06
CA PRO A 328 -8.68 -14.14 -20.08
C PRO A 328 -7.82 -15.24 -19.44
N PRO A 329 -6.58 -15.43 -19.92
CA PRO A 329 -5.60 -16.25 -19.23
C PRO A 329 -5.19 -15.59 -17.89
N THR A 330 -4.33 -16.28 -17.13
CA THR A 330 -3.70 -15.70 -15.93
C THR A 330 -3.07 -14.33 -16.23
N SER A 331 -3.39 -13.35 -15.38
CA SER A 331 -2.83 -12.02 -15.48
C SER A 331 -1.34 -12.02 -15.12
N PRO A 332 -0.48 -11.34 -15.90
CA PRO A 332 0.90 -11.07 -15.51
C PRO A 332 1.06 -10.19 -14.26
N LEU A 333 -0.03 -9.58 -13.77
CA LEU A 333 -0.04 -8.69 -12.60
C LEU A 333 -0.64 -9.36 -11.36
N PHE A 334 -0.83 -10.68 -11.37
CA PHE A 334 -1.46 -11.41 -10.27
C PHE A 334 -0.74 -11.18 -8.94
N VAL A 335 -1.50 -10.69 -7.95
CA VAL A 335 -1.08 -10.42 -6.56
C VAL A 335 0.25 -9.68 -6.50
N MET A 336 0.17 -8.36 -6.73
CA MET A 336 1.34 -7.50 -6.88
C MET A 336 1.68 -6.77 -5.59
N ASP A 337 2.90 -6.96 -5.09
CA ASP A 337 3.48 -6.09 -4.08
C ASP A 337 3.87 -4.76 -4.71
N ILE A 338 3.55 -3.63 -4.04
CA ILE A 338 3.80 -2.27 -4.57
C ILE A 338 4.75 -1.47 -3.68
N THR A 339 5.64 -0.70 -4.30
CA THR A 339 6.42 0.35 -3.66
C THR A 339 6.53 1.60 -4.55
N TYR A 340 6.76 2.78 -3.96
CA TYR A 340 7.18 3.94 -4.74
C TYR A 340 8.71 3.99 -4.82
N ASN A 341 9.26 3.88 -6.03
CA ASN A 341 10.70 4.02 -6.26
C ASN A 341 11.05 5.49 -6.50
N ALA A 342 11.69 6.12 -5.51
CA ALA A 342 12.01 7.54 -5.55
C ALA A 342 13.06 7.92 -6.62
N HIS A 343 13.89 6.98 -7.07
CA HIS A 343 14.85 7.21 -8.16
C HIS A 343 14.15 7.28 -9.51
N LEU A 344 13.11 6.46 -9.71
CA LEU A 344 12.34 6.43 -10.95
C LEU A 344 11.23 7.48 -10.96
N GLY A 345 10.72 7.87 -9.79
CA GLY A 345 9.50 8.67 -9.68
C GLY A 345 8.25 7.89 -10.09
N LEU A 346 8.28 6.57 -9.95
CA LEU A 346 7.24 5.64 -10.37
C LEU A 346 6.89 4.69 -9.23
N TYR A 347 5.66 4.19 -9.26
CA TYR A 347 5.29 3.00 -8.50
C TYR A 347 5.80 1.77 -9.22
N VAL A 348 6.45 0.87 -8.48
CA VAL A 348 6.97 -0.40 -8.97
C VAL A 348 6.14 -1.52 -8.36
N GLY A 349 5.75 -2.45 -9.22
CA GLY A 349 5.00 -3.64 -8.88
C GLY A 349 5.81 -4.91 -9.14
N GLU A 350 5.76 -5.85 -8.19
CA GLU A 350 6.38 -7.17 -8.29
C GLU A 350 5.30 -8.25 -8.06
N PRO A 351 4.71 -8.79 -9.14
CA PRO A 351 3.65 -9.79 -9.05
C PRO A 351 4.20 -11.18 -8.79
N GLN A 352 3.33 -12.11 -8.38
CA GLN A 352 3.65 -13.53 -8.44
C GLN A 352 3.95 -13.95 -9.88
N ALA A 353 4.96 -14.81 -10.08
CA ALA A 353 5.32 -15.29 -11.40
C ALA A 353 4.16 -16.08 -12.04
N VAL A 354 3.84 -15.82 -13.31
CA VAL A 354 2.83 -16.61 -14.05
C VAL A 354 3.29 -18.06 -14.20
N ASP A 355 4.58 -18.25 -14.49
CA ASP A 355 5.22 -19.56 -14.49
C ASP A 355 5.66 -19.92 -13.07
N GLN A 356 5.01 -20.95 -12.51
CA GLN A 356 5.26 -21.44 -11.17
C GLN A 356 6.28 -22.60 -11.13
N SER A 357 7.01 -22.88 -12.22
CA SER A 357 8.05 -23.92 -12.24
C SER A 357 9.30 -23.53 -11.43
N GLY A 358 9.55 -22.22 -11.29
CA GLY A 358 10.78 -21.67 -10.72
C GLY A 358 11.88 -21.40 -11.75
N ASP A 359 11.61 -21.64 -13.04
CA ASP A 359 12.57 -21.46 -14.13
C ASP A 359 12.41 -20.12 -14.87
N ALA A 360 11.44 -19.30 -14.49
CA ALA A 360 11.19 -18.01 -15.10
C ALA A 360 11.84 -16.86 -14.30
N PRO A 361 12.31 -15.79 -14.98
CA PRO A 361 12.71 -14.57 -14.30
C PRO A 361 11.52 -13.86 -13.67
N GLN A 362 11.76 -13.19 -12.55
CA GLN A 362 10.77 -12.31 -11.93
C GLN A 362 10.63 -11.02 -12.75
N GLN A 363 9.41 -10.71 -13.13
CA GLN A 363 9.06 -9.50 -13.88
C GLN A 363 8.78 -8.32 -12.93
N PHE A 364 9.17 -7.12 -13.35
CA PHE A 364 8.80 -5.87 -12.69
C PHE A 364 7.94 -5.03 -13.64
N TYR A 365 6.94 -4.37 -13.05
CA TYR A 365 6.07 -3.43 -13.75
C TYR A 365 6.12 -2.07 -13.08
N ALA A 366 5.74 -1.01 -13.79
CA ALA A 366 5.58 0.30 -13.20
C ALA A 366 4.34 1.04 -13.69
N THR A 367 3.89 1.97 -12.87
CA THR A 367 2.93 3.01 -13.24
C THR A 367 3.38 4.34 -12.64
N ASP A 368 3.08 5.44 -13.30
CA ASP A 368 3.23 6.79 -12.75
C ASP A 368 2.00 7.20 -11.91
N ASP A 369 0.88 6.49 -12.09
CA ASP A 369 -0.39 6.83 -11.46
C ASP A 369 -1.19 5.58 -11.04
N LEU A 370 -1.36 5.41 -9.71
CA LEU A 370 -2.20 4.36 -9.15
C LEU A 370 -3.69 4.62 -9.36
N ALA A 371 -4.14 5.81 -9.74
CA ALA A 371 -5.55 6.07 -10.01
C ALA A 371 -6.02 5.51 -11.36
N THR A 372 -5.11 5.23 -12.30
CA THR A 372 -5.43 4.73 -13.64
C THR A 372 -5.15 3.24 -13.84
N GLN A 373 -4.31 2.65 -12.97
CA GLN A 373 -3.95 1.23 -13.01
C GLN A 373 -3.29 0.79 -14.31
N LYS A 374 -2.56 1.71 -14.97
CA LYS A 374 -1.85 1.44 -16.23
C LYS A 374 -0.41 1.01 -16.00
N TRP A 375 -0.23 -0.28 -15.78
CA TRP A 375 1.07 -0.89 -15.49
C TRP A 375 1.81 -1.28 -16.76
N PHE A 376 3.01 -0.74 -16.99
CA PHE A 376 3.87 -1.11 -18.11
C PHE A 376 5.07 -1.95 -17.64
N PRO A 377 5.61 -2.86 -18.47
CA PRO A 377 6.76 -3.67 -18.09
C PRO A 377 8.03 -2.80 -17.93
N LEU A 378 8.74 -3.00 -16.82
CA LEU A 378 10.03 -2.34 -16.53
C LEU A 378 11.23 -3.19 -16.98
N GLY A 379 11.13 -4.52 -16.85
CA GLY A 379 12.21 -5.47 -17.07
C GLY A 379 12.13 -6.63 -16.08
N ASP A 380 13.14 -7.49 -16.07
CA ASP A 380 13.14 -8.71 -15.26
C ASP A 380 14.51 -9.05 -14.67
N THR A 381 14.54 -10.08 -13.84
CA THR A 381 15.74 -10.54 -13.13
C THR A 381 16.72 -11.36 -13.98
N GLY A 382 16.43 -11.60 -15.27
CA GLY A 382 17.28 -12.38 -16.16
C GLY A 382 17.56 -13.80 -15.65
N ASP A 383 18.84 -14.14 -15.47
CA ASP A 383 19.25 -15.50 -15.06
C ASP A 383 18.87 -15.86 -13.61
N HIS A 384 18.44 -14.88 -12.80
CA HIS A 384 17.91 -15.18 -11.47
C HIS A 384 16.42 -15.53 -11.59
N THR A 385 16.10 -16.80 -11.36
CA THR A 385 14.74 -17.33 -11.49
C THR A 385 14.20 -17.79 -10.15
N ASN A 386 12.88 -17.67 -9.98
CA ASN A 386 12.13 -18.17 -8.84
C ASN A 386 10.63 -18.24 -9.20
N ALA A 387 9.82 -18.78 -8.30
CA ALA A 387 8.37 -18.85 -8.39
C ALA A 387 7.74 -18.45 -7.05
N SER A 388 8.25 -17.36 -6.47
CA SER A 388 7.87 -16.95 -5.10
C SER A 388 6.37 -16.78 -4.95
N TRP A 389 5.78 -17.29 -3.85
CA TRP A 389 4.37 -17.08 -3.54
C TRP A 389 4.16 -15.76 -2.79
N TYR A 390 5.05 -15.45 -1.85
CA TYR A 390 4.98 -14.20 -1.07
C TYR A 390 6.25 -13.39 -1.25
N ARG A 391 6.08 -12.10 -1.54
CA ARG A 391 7.17 -11.16 -1.78
C ARG A 391 6.92 -9.88 -1.01
N TRP A 392 7.94 -9.07 -0.84
CA TRP A 392 7.83 -7.69 -0.36
C TRP A 392 9.15 -6.97 -0.59
N PHE A 393 9.07 -5.64 -0.56
CA PHE A 393 10.25 -4.77 -0.68
C PHE A 393 10.71 -4.25 0.68
N LEU A 394 12.01 -3.99 0.80
CA LEU A 394 12.52 -3.05 1.79
C LEU A 394 13.53 -2.10 1.17
N ASP A 395 13.48 -0.83 1.58
CA ASP A 395 14.57 0.10 1.31
C ASP A 395 15.88 -0.45 1.91
N GLY A 396 16.89 -0.65 1.07
CA GLY A 396 18.12 -1.33 1.48
C GLY A 396 18.91 -0.59 2.55
N VAL A 397 18.67 0.72 2.72
CA VAL A 397 19.36 1.59 3.67
C VAL A 397 18.65 1.62 5.03
N ASN A 398 17.32 1.79 5.08
CA ASN A 398 16.60 1.81 6.37
C ASN A 398 16.21 0.42 6.88
N ARG A 399 15.94 -0.54 5.98
CA ARG A 399 15.50 -1.91 6.28
C ARG A 399 14.26 -1.98 7.18
N THR A 400 13.41 -0.96 7.14
CA THR A 400 12.18 -0.85 7.95
C THR A 400 10.96 -0.46 7.14
N GLY A 401 11.14 0.18 5.98
CA GLY A 401 10.05 0.67 5.16
C GLY A 401 9.97 -0.04 3.81
N SER A 402 8.76 -0.45 3.44
CA SER A 402 8.40 -1.01 2.14
C SER A 402 7.72 0.01 1.21
N GLY A 403 7.09 1.05 1.76
CA GLY A 403 6.25 1.97 0.98
C GLY A 403 7.01 2.90 0.02
N ILE A 404 8.25 3.27 0.36
CA ILE A 404 9.12 4.08 -0.50
C ILE A 404 10.53 3.50 -0.44
N VAL A 405 11.12 3.27 -1.61
CA VAL A 405 12.49 2.77 -1.75
C VAL A 405 13.34 3.68 -2.65
N GLY A 406 14.66 3.62 -2.47
CA GLY A 406 15.60 4.23 -3.42
C GLY A 406 15.82 3.39 -4.69
N LYS A 407 16.81 3.79 -5.49
CA LYS A 407 17.26 3.06 -6.69
C LYS A 407 17.51 1.57 -6.44
N SER A 408 18.10 1.26 -5.28
CA SER A 408 18.43 -0.10 -4.86
C SER A 408 17.62 -0.47 -3.61
N PHE A 409 17.02 -1.65 -3.63
CA PHE A 409 16.15 -2.17 -2.58
C PHE A 409 16.28 -3.68 -2.46
N ARG A 410 15.81 -4.25 -1.36
CA ARG A 410 15.75 -5.71 -1.18
C ARG A 410 14.39 -6.22 -1.66
N SER A 411 14.39 -7.21 -2.54
CA SER A 411 13.20 -8.02 -2.85
C SER A 411 13.31 -9.33 -2.07
N TYR A 412 12.32 -9.58 -1.22
CA TYR A 412 12.23 -10.78 -0.41
C TYR A 412 11.35 -11.84 -1.08
N CYS A 413 11.60 -13.08 -0.71
CA CYS A 413 10.85 -14.24 -1.14
C CYS A 413 10.55 -15.15 0.04
N SER A 414 9.30 -15.64 0.10
CA SER A 414 8.90 -16.78 0.92
C SER A 414 8.16 -17.80 0.04
N PHE A 415 8.63 -19.05 0.13
CA PHE A 415 8.19 -20.23 -0.65
C PHE A 415 8.37 -20.09 -2.16
N GLY A 416 9.01 -21.07 -2.81
CA GLY A 416 9.27 -21.01 -4.25
C GLY A 416 10.43 -20.09 -4.63
N CYS A 417 11.39 -19.87 -3.73
CA CYS A 417 12.56 -19.03 -3.97
C CYS A 417 13.61 -19.70 -4.87
N SER A 418 14.64 -18.96 -5.26
CA SER A 418 15.68 -19.48 -6.15
C SER A 418 16.30 -20.78 -5.61
N GLY A 419 16.55 -21.72 -6.52
CA GLY A 419 17.06 -23.05 -6.18
C GLY A 419 16.11 -23.91 -5.34
N GLY A 420 14.81 -23.60 -5.33
CA GLY A 420 13.78 -24.35 -4.58
C GLY A 420 13.82 -24.13 -3.07
N THR A 421 14.42 -23.01 -2.63
CA THR A 421 14.45 -22.64 -1.20
C THR A 421 13.14 -21.99 -0.77
N SER A 422 12.90 -21.93 0.54
CA SER A 422 11.69 -21.29 1.08
C SER A 422 11.90 -19.85 1.52
N SER A 423 13.12 -19.33 1.53
CA SER A 423 13.40 -18.00 2.05
C SER A 423 14.71 -17.43 1.52
N GLU A 424 14.63 -16.25 0.92
CA GLU A 424 15.80 -15.45 0.54
C GLU A 424 15.42 -13.98 0.40
N TYR A 425 16.42 -13.12 0.27
CA TYR A 425 16.25 -11.85 -0.41
C TYR A 425 17.38 -11.62 -1.40
N VAL A 426 17.12 -10.82 -2.42
CA VAL A 426 18.13 -10.32 -3.34
C VAL A 426 18.11 -8.80 -3.36
N ASP A 427 19.29 -8.20 -3.47
CA ASP A 427 19.36 -6.77 -3.76
C ASP A 427 18.99 -6.54 -5.22
N ILE A 428 17.99 -5.71 -5.47
CA ILE A 428 17.56 -5.28 -6.79
C ILE A 428 17.94 -3.82 -6.98
N SER A 429 18.47 -3.50 -8.16
CA SER A 429 18.66 -2.12 -8.59
C SER A 429 17.92 -1.88 -9.90
N ILE A 430 17.07 -0.85 -9.94
CA ILE A 430 16.40 -0.43 -11.17
C ILE A 430 17.01 0.89 -11.62
N GLY A 431 17.80 0.84 -12.69
CA GLY A 431 18.36 2.00 -13.36
C GLY A 431 17.40 2.61 -14.38
N THR A 432 17.57 3.89 -14.66
CA THR A 432 16.85 4.62 -15.71
C THR A 432 17.80 5.59 -16.42
N SER A 433 17.53 5.86 -17.70
CA SER A 433 18.17 6.94 -18.45
C SER A 433 17.67 8.34 -18.06
N ASP A 434 16.53 8.42 -17.38
CA ASP A 434 15.88 9.66 -16.95
C ASP A 434 15.44 9.55 -15.48
N PRO A 435 16.36 9.77 -14.52
CA PRO A 435 16.04 9.75 -13.08
C PRO A 435 15.08 10.87 -12.69
N ALA A 436 14.21 10.59 -11.73
CA ALA A 436 13.28 11.59 -11.22
C ALA A 436 14.01 12.75 -10.52
N ALA A 437 13.67 13.97 -10.92
CA ALA A 437 14.18 15.21 -10.34
C ALA A 437 13.03 16.10 -9.83
N PRO A 438 12.33 15.70 -8.73
CA PRO A 438 11.21 16.48 -8.18
C PRO A 438 11.63 17.85 -7.62
N VAL A 439 12.93 18.11 -7.48
CA VAL A 439 13.50 19.39 -7.03
C VAL A 439 14.69 19.75 -7.93
N ASP A 440 14.81 21.03 -8.26
CA ASP A 440 15.97 21.58 -8.97
C ASP A 440 17.07 21.91 -7.97
N THR A 441 18.14 21.10 -7.95
CA THR A 441 19.23 21.18 -6.97
C THR A 441 20.15 22.39 -7.13
N ASP A 442 19.99 23.18 -8.19
CA ASP A 442 20.73 24.44 -8.39
C ASP A 442 20.04 25.64 -7.71
N LYS A 443 18.97 25.37 -6.93
CA LYS A 443 18.18 26.37 -6.23
C LYS A 443 18.13 26.11 -4.73
N THR A 444 18.09 27.22 -4.00
CA THR A 444 17.68 27.24 -2.60
C THR A 444 16.16 27.41 -2.50
N TYR A 445 15.53 26.76 -1.53
CA TYR A 445 14.09 26.76 -1.34
C TYR A 445 13.66 27.22 0.04
N ARG A 446 12.48 27.85 0.08
CA ARG A 446 11.65 27.94 1.27
C ARG A 446 10.63 26.81 1.27
N ILE A 447 10.63 26.04 2.35
CA ILE A 447 9.69 24.93 2.58
C ILE A 447 8.53 25.46 3.41
N THR A 448 7.34 25.61 2.82
CA THR A 448 6.18 26.21 3.49
C THR A 448 4.99 25.27 3.57
N GLY A 449 4.33 25.21 4.73
CA GLY A 449 3.02 24.55 4.87
C GLY A 449 1.86 25.44 4.39
N ALA A 450 0.65 24.89 4.34
CA ALA A 450 -0.53 25.56 3.80
C ALA A 450 -0.95 26.83 4.56
N ASP A 451 -0.57 26.97 5.85
CA ASP A 451 -0.85 28.19 6.64
C ASP A 451 0.16 29.34 6.38
N GLY A 452 1.07 29.16 5.42
CA GLY A 452 2.10 30.11 5.02
C GLY A 452 3.32 30.15 5.96
N ARG A 453 3.43 29.21 6.90
CA ARG A 453 4.63 29.08 7.73
C ARG A 453 5.75 28.34 7.02
N ALA A 454 6.96 28.85 7.16
CA ALA A 454 8.17 28.23 6.65
C ALA A 454 8.90 27.43 7.72
N LEU A 455 9.43 26.26 7.36
CA LEU A 455 10.41 25.53 8.16
C LEU A 455 11.69 26.35 8.30
N ALA A 456 12.22 26.45 9.52
CA ALA A 456 13.44 27.18 9.80
C ALA A 456 14.29 26.53 10.89
N GLN A 457 15.60 26.77 10.86
CA GLN A 457 16.49 26.58 11.99
C GLN A 457 16.28 27.74 12.99
N ARG A 458 16.17 27.43 14.29
CA ARG A 458 15.81 28.43 15.30
C ARG A 458 16.88 29.51 15.48
N THR A 459 18.15 29.13 15.46
CA THR A 459 19.30 30.04 15.57
C THR A 459 20.47 29.49 14.77
N ALA A 460 21.38 30.36 14.28
CA ALA A 460 22.54 29.95 13.47
C ALA A 460 23.53 29.03 14.21
N HIS A 461 23.51 29.03 15.54
CA HIS A 461 24.42 28.23 16.38
C HIS A 461 23.73 27.06 17.08
N GLY A 462 22.41 26.90 16.94
CA GLY A 462 21.63 25.84 17.58
C GLY A 462 21.12 24.84 16.55
N SER A 463 20.81 23.61 16.98
CA SER A 463 20.32 22.56 16.08
C SER A 463 18.79 22.48 15.99
N ALA A 464 18.05 23.18 16.85
CA ALA A 464 16.60 23.05 16.90
C ALA A 464 15.92 23.63 15.65
N THR A 465 14.95 22.91 15.09
CA THR A 465 14.03 23.41 14.07
C THR A 465 12.85 24.16 14.69
N THR A 466 12.18 24.97 13.88
CA THR A 466 10.97 25.73 14.20
C THR A 466 10.20 26.01 12.91
N SER A 467 9.04 26.66 13.03
CA SER A 467 8.34 27.30 11.92
C SER A 467 8.17 28.80 12.18
N VAL A 468 8.22 29.60 11.12
CA VAL A 468 8.11 31.08 11.19
C VAL A 468 7.06 31.60 10.21
N ARG A 469 6.39 32.70 10.56
CA ARG A 469 5.49 33.43 9.64
C ARG A 469 6.25 34.60 9.01
N GLY A 470 5.96 34.85 7.73
CA GLY A 470 6.39 36.06 7.02
C GLY A 470 7.52 35.83 6.01
N SER A 471 7.62 36.78 5.07
CA SER A 471 8.44 36.70 3.87
C SER A 471 9.89 37.15 4.03
N LYS A 472 10.32 37.63 5.20
CA LYS A 472 11.68 38.15 5.37
C LYS A 472 12.68 36.99 5.21
N PRO A 473 13.54 37.04 4.17
CA PRO A 473 14.60 36.06 4.01
C PRO A 473 15.50 36.11 5.24
N SER A 474 15.56 35.00 5.96
CA SER A 474 16.73 34.66 6.76
C SER A 474 17.25 33.38 6.15
N GLY A 475 18.56 33.26 5.94
CA GLY A 475 19.11 31.99 5.45
C GLY A 475 18.82 30.80 6.38
N LEU A 476 18.33 31.07 7.60
CA LEU A 476 17.83 30.07 8.54
C LEU A 476 16.48 29.46 8.12
N ALA A 477 15.74 30.06 7.19
CA ALA A 477 14.48 29.54 6.64
C ALA A 477 14.61 29.10 5.17
N GLU A 478 15.84 28.97 4.70
CA GLU A 478 16.21 28.64 3.33
C GLU A 478 17.03 27.35 3.32
N TRP A 479 16.75 26.49 2.35
CA TRP A 479 17.21 25.10 2.33
C TRP A 479 17.70 24.68 0.95
N ASP A 480 18.90 24.11 0.91
CA ASP A 480 19.52 23.58 -0.30
C ASP A 480 19.33 22.06 -0.36
N PHE A 481 18.95 21.55 -1.53
CA PHE A 481 18.76 20.13 -1.77
C PHE A 481 19.98 19.58 -2.50
N THR A 482 20.51 18.46 -2.02
CA THR A 482 21.57 17.73 -2.73
C THR A 482 21.16 16.28 -2.90
N ASP A 483 21.10 15.83 -4.14
CA ASP A 483 20.79 14.44 -4.48
C ASP A 483 21.88 13.48 -3.94
N ASN A 484 21.45 12.30 -3.50
CA ASN A 484 22.32 11.18 -3.12
C ASN A 484 22.53 10.19 -4.27
N GLY A 485 21.82 10.35 -5.40
CA GLY A 485 21.92 9.52 -6.60
C GLY A 485 20.99 8.30 -6.61
N ASP A 486 20.14 8.17 -5.59
CA ASP A 486 19.20 7.06 -5.41
C ASP A 486 17.74 7.52 -5.24
N GLY A 487 17.46 8.79 -5.53
CA GLY A 487 16.14 9.41 -5.33
C GLY A 487 15.94 10.04 -3.94
N SER A 488 16.87 9.83 -3.01
CA SER A 488 16.89 10.53 -1.72
C SER A 488 17.77 11.78 -1.76
N TYR A 489 17.48 12.75 -0.88
CA TYR A 489 18.12 14.05 -0.82
C TYR A 489 18.67 14.32 0.58
N ARG A 490 19.76 15.08 0.63
CA ARG A 490 20.18 15.86 1.81
C ARG A 490 19.55 17.24 1.72
N ILE A 491 19.04 17.74 2.84
CA ILE A 491 18.44 19.06 2.92
C ILE A 491 19.26 19.90 3.90
N ALA A 492 20.10 20.80 3.37
CA ALA A 492 21.00 21.64 4.15
C ALA A 492 20.39 23.01 4.42
N ASN A 493 20.56 23.56 5.62
CA ASN A 493 20.19 24.95 5.88
C ASN A 493 21.18 25.89 5.18
N ALA A 494 20.70 26.80 4.35
CA ALA A 494 21.54 27.67 3.52
C ALA A 494 22.48 28.58 4.33
N ALA A 495 22.08 28.99 5.55
CA ALA A 495 22.94 29.84 6.39
C ALA A 495 24.02 29.06 7.17
N THR A 496 23.77 27.79 7.53
CA THR A 496 24.66 27.05 8.45
C THR A 496 25.33 25.84 7.84
N GLY A 497 24.85 25.36 6.68
CA GLY A 497 25.26 24.12 6.04
C GLY A 497 24.90 22.85 6.83
N GLY A 498 24.17 22.98 7.95
CA GLY A 498 23.72 21.83 8.73
C GLY A 498 22.58 21.10 8.02
N LEU A 499 22.57 19.78 8.11
CA LEU A 499 21.57 18.91 7.49
C LEU A 499 20.37 18.72 8.40
N LEU A 500 19.18 18.87 7.82
CA LEU A 500 17.91 18.53 8.45
C LEU A 500 17.81 17.02 8.63
N GLY A 501 17.46 16.54 9.81
CA GLY A 501 17.28 15.13 10.05
C GLY A 501 16.75 14.78 11.44
N VAL A 502 16.56 13.49 11.66
CA VAL A 502 16.29 12.90 12.99
C VAL A 502 17.49 12.08 13.44
N ASP A 503 17.56 11.77 14.74
CA ASP A 503 18.58 10.86 15.25
C ASP A 503 18.29 9.43 14.80
N SER A 504 19.18 8.86 13.99
CA SER A 504 19.06 7.46 13.54
C SER A 504 19.89 6.47 14.36
N THR A 505 20.45 6.91 15.49
CA THR A 505 21.18 6.02 16.42
C THR A 505 20.27 5.38 17.46
N THR A 506 19.02 5.87 17.58
CA THR A 506 18.01 5.36 18.51
C THR A 506 16.65 5.29 17.83
N THR A 507 15.83 4.32 18.24
CA THR A 507 14.45 4.16 17.73
C THR A 507 13.54 5.34 18.11
N ALA A 508 13.88 6.08 19.18
CA ALA A 508 13.17 7.29 19.58
C ALA A 508 13.18 8.37 18.49
N GLY A 509 14.21 8.40 17.62
CA GLY A 509 14.26 9.37 16.52
C GLY A 509 13.30 9.09 15.37
N ARG A 510 12.65 7.92 15.34
CA ARG A 510 11.56 7.62 14.41
C ARG A 510 10.18 7.57 15.07
N ALA A 511 10.06 7.96 16.33
CA ALA A 511 8.78 8.10 17.00
C ALA A 511 7.96 9.26 16.41
N TRP A 512 6.63 9.18 16.51
CA TRP A 512 5.77 10.26 16.05
C TRP A 512 5.96 11.52 16.90
N GLY A 513 5.95 12.68 16.24
CA GLY A 513 6.19 13.97 16.89
C GLY A 513 7.66 14.27 17.19
N THR A 514 8.60 13.45 16.69
CA THR A 514 10.03 13.73 16.80
C THR A 514 10.35 15.07 16.14
N LYS A 515 11.08 15.93 16.87
CA LYS A 515 11.50 17.23 16.35
C LYS A 515 12.77 17.03 15.52
N PRO A 516 12.75 17.26 14.21
CA PRO A 516 13.97 17.19 13.44
C PRO A 516 14.95 18.26 13.91
N THR A 517 16.23 17.99 13.73
CA THR A 517 17.33 18.88 14.08
C THR A 517 18.16 19.20 12.85
N VAL A 518 18.97 20.26 12.96
CA VAL A 518 19.92 20.72 11.95
C VAL A 518 21.31 20.50 12.49
N THR A 519 22.01 19.50 11.96
CA THR A 519 23.31 19.05 12.46
C THR A 519 24.28 18.81 11.31
N ARG A 520 25.59 18.90 11.57
CA ARG A 520 26.57 18.53 10.54
C ARG A 520 26.48 17.02 10.26
N PRO A 521 26.86 16.58 9.05
CA PRO A 521 27.05 15.15 8.81
C PRO A 521 28.11 14.60 9.76
N GLY A 522 28.00 13.31 10.08
CA GLY A 522 29.01 12.60 10.86
C GLY A 522 30.30 12.40 10.07
N SER A 523 31.33 11.83 10.71
CA SER A 523 32.63 11.54 10.06
C SER A 523 32.51 10.56 8.89
N GLY A 524 31.52 9.67 8.91
CA GLY A 524 31.18 8.76 7.81
C GLY A 524 30.25 9.35 6.74
N GLY A 525 29.93 10.65 6.82
CA GLY A 525 28.95 11.30 5.97
C GLY A 525 27.57 11.44 6.64
N PRO A 526 26.54 11.82 5.87
CA PRO A 526 25.17 11.94 6.37
C PRO A 526 24.61 10.59 6.82
N SER A 527 23.94 10.56 7.97
CA SER A 527 23.22 9.36 8.41
C SER A 527 21.91 9.17 7.63
N VAL A 528 21.32 7.97 7.69
CA VAL A 528 19.98 7.70 7.13
C VAL A 528 18.91 8.64 7.70
N GLY A 529 19.07 9.08 8.96
CA GLY A 529 18.21 10.07 9.59
C GLY A 529 18.30 11.48 8.96
N GLN A 530 19.36 11.77 8.19
CA GLN A 530 19.57 13.02 7.45
C GLN A 530 19.22 12.90 5.95
N GLN A 531 18.60 11.80 5.53
CA GLN A 531 18.16 11.57 4.16
C GLN A 531 16.63 11.67 4.06
N TRP A 532 16.16 12.27 2.98
CA TRP A 532 14.75 12.56 2.75
C TRP A 532 14.33 12.19 1.34
N PHE A 533 13.17 11.58 1.19
CA PHE A 533 12.50 11.49 -0.11
C PHE A 533 11.61 12.71 -0.31
N VAL A 534 11.58 13.23 -1.54
CA VAL A 534 10.67 14.29 -1.95
C VAL A 534 9.57 13.65 -2.77
N ILE A 535 8.35 13.61 -2.21
CA ILE A 535 7.20 12.95 -2.83
C ILE A 535 6.26 14.03 -3.39
N PRO A 536 6.09 14.13 -4.71
CA PRO A 536 5.08 14.99 -5.31
C PRO A 536 3.67 14.61 -4.85
N GLY A 537 2.84 15.59 -4.56
CA GLY A 537 1.45 15.39 -4.17
C GLY A 537 0.55 15.18 -5.39
N ALA A 538 -0.42 14.27 -5.24
CA ALA A 538 -1.45 14.00 -6.23
C ALA A 538 -2.85 14.13 -5.60
N SER A 539 -3.87 14.43 -6.41
CA SER A 539 -5.27 14.28 -6.02
C SER A 539 -5.74 12.83 -6.11
N ALA A 540 -6.97 12.56 -5.69
CA ALA A 540 -7.58 11.24 -5.73
C ALA A 540 -7.66 10.62 -7.14
N ASP A 541 -7.68 11.45 -8.18
CA ASP A 541 -7.68 11.03 -9.58
C ASP A 541 -6.27 10.94 -10.18
N GLY A 542 -5.22 11.03 -9.36
CA GLY A 542 -3.82 10.95 -9.80
C GLY A 542 -3.23 12.26 -10.29
N THR A 543 -4.03 13.32 -10.44
CA THR A 543 -3.52 14.60 -11.00
C THR A 543 -2.49 15.24 -10.05
N PRO A 544 -1.29 15.61 -10.54
CA PRO A 544 -0.32 16.36 -9.75
C PRO A 544 -0.90 17.68 -9.27
N ASN A 545 -0.79 17.97 -7.97
CA ASN A 545 -1.39 19.16 -7.36
C ASN A 545 -0.35 20.26 -7.03
N GLY A 546 0.92 20.07 -7.44
CA GLY A 546 2.01 21.02 -7.23
C GLY A 546 2.50 21.15 -5.79
N THR A 547 2.01 20.29 -4.89
CA THR A 547 2.47 20.20 -3.50
C THR A 547 3.45 19.05 -3.33
N TYR A 548 4.11 19.00 -2.18
CA TYR A 548 5.11 18.00 -1.86
C TYR A 548 4.94 17.51 -0.42
N ARG A 549 5.43 16.30 -0.17
CA ARG A 549 5.73 15.79 1.16
C ARG A 549 7.21 15.44 1.24
N LEU A 550 7.85 15.80 2.35
CA LEU A 550 9.23 15.38 2.63
C LEU A 550 9.17 14.24 3.63
N VAL A 551 9.53 13.04 3.18
CA VAL A 551 9.52 11.80 3.99
C VAL A 551 10.93 11.52 4.47
N ASN A 552 11.12 11.41 5.77
CA ASN A 552 12.43 11.06 6.32
C ASN A 552 12.71 9.58 6.08
N ARG A 553 13.85 9.25 5.46
CA ARG A 553 14.16 7.86 5.06
C ARG A 553 14.27 6.91 6.25
N TYR A 554 14.78 7.35 7.39
CA TYR A 554 14.91 6.50 8.59
C TYR A 554 13.55 6.17 9.23
N SER A 555 12.70 7.18 9.38
CA SER A 555 11.44 7.03 10.11
C SER A 555 10.23 6.69 9.25
N GLY A 556 10.29 6.91 7.94
CA GLY A 556 9.13 6.80 7.05
C GLY A 556 8.06 7.87 7.30
N LEU A 557 8.32 8.84 8.17
CA LEU A 557 7.38 9.89 8.54
C LEU A 557 7.59 11.16 7.71
N VAL A 558 6.52 11.91 7.50
CA VAL A 558 6.56 13.21 6.80
C VAL A 558 6.88 14.34 7.76
N ILE A 559 7.53 15.40 7.26
CA ILE A 559 7.69 16.63 8.03
C ILE A 559 6.36 17.40 8.11
N GLY A 560 6.01 17.82 9.31
CA GLY A 560 4.91 18.74 9.61
C GLY A 560 5.45 20.09 10.08
N VAL A 561 4.88 21.18 9.56
CA VAL A 561 5.11 22.55 10.04
C VAL A 561 3.80 23.13 10.55
N SER A 562 3.80 23.63 11.79
CA SER A 562 2.57 24.08 12.43
C SER A 562 2.75 25.40 13.19
N GLY A 563 1.63 26.06 13.47
CA GLY A 563 1.61 27.22 14.35
C GLY A 563 1.62 26.92 15.85
N ASN A 564 1.38 25.67 16.22
CA ASN A 564 1.29 25.25 17.60
C ASN A 564 2.69 25.36 18.26
N PRO A 565 2.84 26.12 19.36
CA PRO A 565 4.13 26.37 19.98
C PRO A 565 4.84 25.11 20.49
N HIS A 566 4.12 24.02 20.72
CA HIS A 566 4.68 22.76 21.19
C HIS A 566 5.21 21.87 20.06
N ARG A 567 4.70 22.05 18.83
CA ARG A 567 4.97 21.22 17.65
C ARG A 567 5.18 22.04 16.38
N ARG A 568 6.06 23.05 16.46
CA ARG A 568 6.31 23.98 15.34
C ARG A 568 6.88 23.29 14.10
N ALA A 569 7.74 22.31 14.31
CA ALA A 569 8.27 21.41 13.29
C ALA A 569 8.47 20.03 13.93
N GLU A 570 7.98 18.98 13.28
CA GLU A 570 8.06 17.59 13.76
C GLU A 570 7.94 16.59 12.59
N THR A 571 8.32 15.33 12.78
CA THR A 571 7.98 14.23 11.89
C THR A 571 6.73 13.50 12.39
N THR A 572 5.83 13.12 11.48
CA THR A 572 4.52 12.56 11.81
C THR A 572 3.99 11.71 10.65
N PRO A 573 3.10 10.72 10.86
CA PRO A 573 2.58 9.92 9.76
C PRO A 573 1.84 10.78 8.74
N VAL A 574 1.79 10.30 7.50
CA VAL A 574 1.06 11.00 6.42
C VAL A 574 -0.42 11.12 6.77
N ARG A 575 -1.00 12.28 6.46
CA ARG A 575 -2.44 12.54 6.57
C ARG A 575 -2.94 13.36 5.38
N SER A 576 -4.15 13.04 4.94
CA SER A 576 -4.95 13.81 3.98
C SER A 576 -6.22 14.42 4.62
N TRP A 577 -6.43 14.22 5.92
CA TRP A 577 -7.57 14.71 6.69
C TRP A 577 -7.14 15.45 7.97
N THR A 578 -8.12 16.12 8.59
CA THR A 578 -7.94 16.77 9.89
C THR A 578 -8.41 15.82 11.00
N ASP A 579 -7.55 15.57 11.97
CA ASP A 579 -7.92 14.82 13.18
C ASP A 579 -9.01 15.58 13.96
N SER A 580 -10.17 14.94 14.09
CA SER A 580 -11.32 15.41 14.87
C SER A 580 -11.65 14.51 16.06
N THR A 581 -10.85 13.49 16.33
CA THR A 581 -11.13 12.48 17.37
C THR A 581 -11.01 13.05 18.79
N GLY A 582 -10.13 14.04 18.97
CA GLY A 582 -9.79 14.58 20.28
C GLY A 582 -8.77 13.74 21.05
N ASP A 583 -8.27 12.67 20.46
CA ASP A 583 -7.19 11.85 21.02
C ASP A 583 -5.87 12.64 21.07
N ARG A 584 -5.01 12.29 22.02
CA ARG A 584 -3.70 12.93 22.20
C ARG A 584 -2.69 12.49 21.15
N VAL A 585 -2.83 11.29 20.59
CA VAL A 585 -1.96 10.75 19.54
C VAL A 585 -2.07 11.62 18.29
N GLY A 586 -3.28 11.80 17.77
CA GLY A 586 -3.58 12.67 16.62
C GLY A 586 -3.22 14.12 16.85
N GLY A 587 -3.50 14.66 18.05
CA GLY A 587 -3.07 15.99 18.45
C GLY A 587 -3.67 17.12 17.60
N ARG A 588 -4.84 16.87 16.99
CA ARG A 588 -5.57 17.79 16.10
C ARG A 588 -4.76 18.27 14.91
N ARG A 589 -3.84 17.44 14.41
CA ARG A 589 -3.03 17.81 13.27
C ARG A 589 -3.87 17.79 11.99
N GLY A 590 -3.64 18.76 11.12
CA GLY A 590 -4.30 18.86 9.82
C GLY A 590 -3.41 18.40 8.65
N PRO A 591 -3.98 18.23 7.46
CA PRO A 591 -3.22 17.87 6.26
C PRO A 591 -2.38 19.05 5.75
N GLY A 592 -2.86 20.28 5.95
CA GLY A 592 -2.15 21.50 5.58
C GLY A 592 -0.84 21.74 6.34
N GLU A 593 -0.61 21.03 7.45
CA GLU A 593 0.68 21.06 8.16
C GLU A 593 1.77 20.26 7.43
N GLN A 594 1.38 19.28 6.61
CA GLN A 594 2.28 18.34 5.92
C GLN A 594 2.28 18.49 4.39
N THR A 595 1.30 19.21 3.86
CA THR A 595 1.22 19.55 2.43
C THR A 595 2.08 20.78 2.20
N LEU A 596 3.23 20.59 1.55
CA LEU A 596 4.28 21.60 1.45
C LEU A 596 4.35 22.21 0.06
N THR A 597 4.76 23.47 0.00
CA THR A 597 5.22 24.13 -1.23
C THR A 597 6.72 24.38 -1.10
N LEU A 598 7.46 24.06 -2.16
CA LEU A 598 8.87 24.38 -2.30
C LEU A 598 8.99 25.63 -3.18
N THR A 599 9.20 26.79 -2.55
CA THR A 599 9.31 28.07 -3.28
C THR A 599 10.78 28.43 -3.46
N PRO A 600 11.29 28.57 -4.69
CA PRO A 600 12.66 29.05 -4.91
C PRO A 600 12.91 30.41 -4.25
N SER A 601 14.03 30.55 -3.55
CA SER A 601 14.45 31.77 -2.87
C SER A 601 15.89 32.20 -3.17
N GLY A 602 16.72 31.33 -3.75
CA GLY A 602 18.16 31.56 -3.96
C GLY A 602 18.86 30.47 -4.80
N ARG A 603 20.18 30.32 -4.63
CA ARG A 603 21.07 29.35 -5.31
C ARG A 603 22.00 28.69 -4.32
#